data_AF-A0AAU5RK15-F1
#
_entry.id   AF-A0AAU5RK15-F1
#
_cell.length_a   1.000
_cell.length_b   1.000
_cell.length_c   1.000
_cell.angle_alpha   90.00
_cell.angle_beta   90.00
_cell.angle_gamma   90.00
#
_symmetry.space_group_name_H-M   'P 1'
#
loop_
_entity.id
_entity.type
_entity.pdbx_description
1 polymer ?
#
loop_
_entity_poly.entity_id
_entity_poly.type
_entity_poly.pdbx_seq_one_letter_code
_entity_poly.pdbx_strand_id
1 'polypeptide(L)' 'MTHDPADLTAAEYLDGAREMTAADRPFLAHLLAEEAARLTADPATAAGIRTAFPAPDTAREETD' A
#
# COMPACT_ATOMS: atom_id res chain seq x y z
N MET A 1 -7.11 -4.57 -22.94
CA MET A 1 -5.78 -4.87 -22.37
C MET A 1 -5.98 -5.00 -20.88
N THR A 2 -6.17 -6.22 -20.39
CA THR A 2 -6.16 -6.48 -18.95
C THR A 2 -4.70 -6.53 -18.58
N HIS A 3 -4.18 -5.46 -17.96
CA HIS A 3 -2.87 -5.56 -17.33
C HIS A 3 -3.01 -6.65 -16.28
N ASP A 4 -2.24 -7.73 -16.41
CA ASP A 4 -2.18 -8.71 -15.35
C ASP A 4 -1.69 -7.95 -14.10
N PRO A 5 -2.40 -8.01 -12.97
CA PRO A 5 -2.00 -7.26 -11.79
C PRO A 5 -0.60 -7.66 -11.31
N ALA A 6 -0.12 -8.87 -11.64
CA ALA A 6 1.23 -9.31 -11.30
C ALA A 6 2.35 -8.64 -12.12
N ASP A 7 2.03 -7.89 -13.17
CA ASP A 7 2.98 -7.16 -14.02
C ASP A 7 3.00 -5.64 -13.73
N LEU A 8 2.24 -5.19 -12.72
CA LEU A 8 2.23 -3.78 -12.30
C LEU A 8 3.57 -3.38 -11.68
N THR A 9 4.04 -2.20 -12.04
CA THR A 9 5.25 -1.60 -11.49
C THR A 9 5.03 -1.10 -10.06
N ALA A 10 6.11 -0.93 -9.29
CA ALA A 10 6.04 -0.33 -7.95
C ALA A 10 5.32 1.03 -7.93
N ALA A 11 5.44 1.80 -9.01
CA ALA A 11 4.76 3.09 -9.17
C ALA A 11 3.23 2.92 -9.30
N GLU A 12 2.77 1.91 -10.05
CA GLU A 12 1.35 1.63 -10.21
C GLU A 12 0.71 1.11 -8.93
N TYR A 13 1.42 0.24 -8.19
CA TYR A 13 1.00 -0.18 -6.86
C TYR A 13 0.88 1.01 -5.90
N LEU A 14 1.83 1.96 -5.96
CA LEU A 14 1.79 3.16 -5.13
C LEU A 14 0.66 4.11 -5.51
N ASP A 15 0.35 4.25 -6.80
CA ASP A 15 -0.77 5.05 -7.28
C ASP A 15 -2.10 4.45 -6.79
N GLY A 16 -2.27 3.14 -6.95
CA GLY A 16 -3.42 2.43 -6.39
C GLY A 16 -3.54 2.57 -4.87
N ALA A 17 -2.42 2.54 -4.13
CA ALA A 17 -2.44 2.77 -2.68
C ALA A 17 -2.99 4.16 -2.31
N ARG A 18 -2.67 5.19 -3.09
CA ARG A 18 -3.20 6.55 -2.92
C ARG A 18 -4.68 6.61 -3.24
N GLU A 19 -5.12 5.98 -4.34
CA GLU A 19 -6.54 5.88 -4.68
C GLU A 19 -7.35 5.20 -3.56
N MET A 20 -6.83 4.12 -2.98
CA MET A 20 -7.48 3.42 -1.87
C MET A 20 -7.52 4.24 -0.58
N THR A 21 -6.51 5.06 -0.34
CA THR A 21 -6.53 6.01 0.77
C THR A 21 -7.61 7.07 0.55
N ALA A 22 -7.70 7.63 -0.66
CA ALA A 22 -8.75 8.58 -1.03
C ALA A 22 -10.16 7.96 -0.98
N ALA A 23 -10.27 6.64 -1.20
CA ALA A 23 -11.51 5.88 -1.12
C ALA A 23 -11.86 5.39 0.31
N ASP A 24 -11.13 5.82 1.34
CA ASP A 24 -11.32 5.38 2.74
C ASP A 24 -11.20 3.85 2.90
N ARG A 25 -10.26 3.25 2.18
CA ARG A 25 -9.91 1.82 2.21
C ARG A 25 -8.48 1.63 2.72
N PRO A 26 -8.19 1.96 4.00
CA PRO A 26 -6.82 1.99 4.52
C PRO A 26 -6.13 0.62 4.50
N PHE A 27 -6.89 -0.48 4.65
CA PHE A 27 -6.35 -1.83 4.53
C PHE A 27 -5.88 -2.17 3.12
N LEU A 28 -6.66 -1.81 2.10
CA LEU A 28 -6.25 -2.05 0.71
C LEU A 28 -5.05 -1.15 0.34
N ALA A 29 -5.06 0.10 0.80
CA ALA A 29 -3.96 1.04 0.60
C ALA A 29 -2.64 0.51 1.17
N HIS A 30 -2.66 0.01 2.41
CA HIS A 30 -1.48 -0.58 3.05
C HIS A 30 -0.94 -1.79 2.27
N LEU A 31 -1.83 -2.67 1.81
CA LEU A 31 -1.41 -3.90 1.12
C LEU A 31 -0.74 -3.60 -0.23
N LEU A 32 -1.27 -2.62 -0.97
CA LEU A 32 -0.68 -2.11 -2.21
C LEU A 32 0.68 -1.42 -1.96
N ALA A 33 0.78 -0.63 -0.89
CA ALA A 33 2.02 0.03 -0.52
C ALA A 33 3.12 -0.96 -0.08
N GLU A 34 2.76 -2.03 0.64
CA GLU A 34 3.71 -3.10 0.97
C GLU A 34 4.23 -3.82 -0.28
N GLU A 35 3.39 -4.04 -1.29
CA GLU A 35 3.82 -4.61 -2.57
C GLU A 35 4.75 -3.65 -3.32
N ALA A 36 4.41 -2.36 -3.39
CA ALA A 36 5.29 -1.33 -3.95
C ALA A 36 6.65 -1.29 -3.23
N ALA A 37 6.65 -1.40 -1.90
CA ALA A 37 7.88 -1.44 -1.10
C ALA A 37 8.69 -2.73 -1.34
N ARG A 38 8.06 -3.87 -1.59
CA ARG A 38 8.73 -5.13 -1.96
C ARG A 38 9.40 -5.06 -3.33
N LEU A 39 8.77 -4.39 -4.29
CA LEU A 39 9.29 -4.21 -5.65
C LEU A 39 10.37 -3.11 -5.74
N THR A 40 10.47 -2.26 -4.73
CA THR A 40 11.45 -1.17 -4.67
C THR A 40 12.80 -1.67 -4.18
N ALA A 41 13.81 -1.64 -5.04
CA ALA A 41 15.17 -2.08 -4.70
C ALA A 41 15.88 -1.15 -3.70
N ASP A 42 15.51 0.13 -3.66
CA ASP A 42 16.08 1.10 -2.71
C ASP A 42 15.40 1.01 -1.34
N PRO A 43 16.13 0.63 -0.28
CA PRO A 43 15.53 0.42 1.04
C PRO A 43 15.04 1.72 1.69
N ALA A 44 15.65 2.87 1.37
CA ALA A 44 15.21 4.16 1.90
C ALA A 44 13.84 4.56 1.32
N THR A 45 13.66 4.36 0.02
CA THR A 45 12.40 4.56 -0.69
C THR A 45 11.34 3.57 -0.20
N ALA A 46 11.68 2.29 -0.04
CA ALA A 46 10.78 1.28 0.50
C ALA A 46 10.31 1.64 1.93
N ALA A 47 11.21 2.10 2.80
CA ALA A 47 10.84 2.57 4.14
C ALA A 47 9.94 3.81 4.11
N GLY A 48 10.18 4.73 3.16
CA GLY A 48 9.31 5.89 2.94
C GLY A 48 7.89 5.48 2.55
N ILE A 49 7.74 4.49 1.68
CA ILE A 49 6.44 3.95 1.26
C ILE A 49 5.69 3.35 2.46
N ARG A 50 6.34 2.50 3.27
CA ARG A 50 5.73 1.89 4.46
C ARG A 50 5.31 2.91 5.51
N THR A 51 6.09 3.99 5.64
CA THR A 51 5.77 5.09 6.57
C THR A 51 4.58 5.92 6.10
N ALA A 52 4.41 6.08 4.78
CA ALA A 52 3.28 6.82 4.20
C ALA A 52 1.96 6.05 4.31
N PHE A 53 2.00 4.72 4.31
CA PHE A 53 0.84 3.85 4.41
C PHE A 53 0.99 2.88 5.58
N PRO A 54 0.86 3.36 6.83
CA PRO A 54 0.95 2.49 7.99
C PRO A 54 -0.15 1.43 7.93
N ALA A 55 0.14 0.25 8.48
CA ALA A 55 -0.89 -0.78 8.64
C ALA A 55 -2.05 -0.17 9.42
N PRO A 56 -3.30 -0.26 8.90
CA PRO A 56 -4.43 0.13 9.71
C PRO A 56 -4.39 -0.73 10.96
N ASP A 57 -4.41 -0.07 12.10
CA ASP A 57 -4.42 -0.77 13.38
C ASP A 57 -5.70 -1.62 13.39
N THR A 58 -5.55 -2.93 13.33
CA THR A 58 -6.66 -3.86 13.58
C THR A 58 -7.02 -3.89 15.06
N ALA A 59 -6.71 -2.85 15.84
CA ALA A 59 -7.52 -2.42 16.97
C ALA A 59 -8.95 -2.27 16.42
N ARG A 60 -9.82 -3.27 16.48
CA ARG A 60 -10.30 -3.79 17.75
C ARG A 60 -10.40 -2.64 18.76
N GLU A 61 -11.29 -1.70 18.46
CA GLU A 61 -12.31 -1.35 19.45
C GLU A 61 -12.98 -2.67 19.90
N GLU A 62 -12.34 -3.40 20.82
CA GLU A 62 -13.07 -3.99 21.92
C GLU A 62 -13.21 -2.84 22.89
N THR A 63 -14.24 -2.03 22.65
CA THR A 63 -14.75 -1.04 23.58
C THR A 63 -15.26 -1.83 24.80
N ASP A 64 -14.50 -1.81 25.89
CA ASP A 64 -14.97 -2.16 27.26
C ASP A 64 -15.77 -0.99 27.84
#